data_AF-A0A1R3L7F4-F1
#
_entry.id   AF-A0A1R3L7F4-F1
#
_cell.length_a   1.000
_cell.length_b   1.000
_cell.length_c   1.000
_cell.angle_alpha   90.00
_cell.angle_beta   90.00
_cell.angle_gamma   90.00
#
_symmetry.space_group_name_H-M   'P 1'
#
loop_
_entity.id
_entity.type
_entity.pdbx_description
1 polymer ?
#
loop_
_entity_poly.entity_id
_entity_poly.type
_entity_poly.pdbx_seq_one_letter_code
_entity_poly.pdbx_strand_id
1 'polypeptide(L)'
;MTRVVEVGAHGTGARLPPVDEQVVSMKLVTPAKGTIELSKEKDPELFYLARCGLGGLGVVAEVTIQCVDRHELVEHTFISNINEIRKNHKKRLSENKHVKYLWIPYTDTVVVVESNPLSKWKTPKTLSKYGQDEALQHVLDLYCESIKKYRPEETNDEATISQLSFTELRDKLLSLDPLNKDHVIKINQAEAEYWKKSEGYRIGWSDEILGFDCGGQQWVSETCFPSGTLSKPSMRDLDYIEELLKLIKNEEVPAPAPIEQRWTARSKSLMSPASSSGEDDIFSWIGIIMYLPTTDPRQRKEITEDFFDYRRLTQSMLWDEYSAYEHWAKIEVPKNKEELAELQARLRKRFPVDAYNKARRELDPNRILSNGMLEKLFPQQLEASL
;
A
#
# COMPACT_ATOMS: atom_id res chain seq x y z
N MET A 1 14.21 -2.05 -9.68
CA MET A 1 13.49 -3.35 -9.73
C MET A 1 13.90 -4.30 -8.60
N THR A 2 15.19 -4.59 -8.40
CA THR A 2 15.64 -5.60 -7.41
C THR A 2 15.13 -5.36 -5.98
N ARG A 3 15.23 -4.13 -5.47
CA ARG A 3 14.69 -3.76 -4.14
C ARG A 3 13.17 -3.94 -4.01
N VAL A 4 12.43 -3.83 -5.11
CA VAL A 4 10.96 -3.96 -5.14
C VAL A 4 10.57 -5.43 -4.95
N VAL A 5 11.36 -6.35 -5.51
CA VAL A 5 11.14 -7.80 -5.30
C VAL A 5 11.42 -8.21 -3.84
N GLU A 6 12.54 -7.74 -3.29
CA GLU A 6 13.02 -8.14 -1.95
C GLU A 6 12.06 -7.82 -0.81
N VAL A 7 11.16 -6.85 -0.99
CA VAL A 7 10.17 -6.41 0.02
C VAL A 7 8.75 -6.93 -0.24
N GLY A 8 8.59 -7.87 -1.19
CA GLY A 8 7.28 -8.46 -1.51
C GLY A 8 6.33 -7.47 -2.17
N ALA A 9 6.85 -6.58 -3.02
CA ALA A 9 6.02 -5.58 -3.66
C ALA A 9 4.95 -6.21 -4.56
N HIS A 10 3.85 -5.49 -4.69
CA HIS A 10 2.68 -5.96 -5.40
C HIS A 10 2.02 -4.86 -6.23
N GLY A 11 1.26 -5.31 -7.23
CA GLY A 11 0.31 -4.47 -7.94
C GLY A 11 -1.11 -4.60 -7.36
N THR A 12 -2.10 -4.42 -8.23
CA THR A 12 -3.51 -4.69 -7.95
C THR A 12 -4.05 -5.71 -8.95
N GLY A 13 -4.84 -6.67 -8.46
CA GLY A 13 -5.56 -7.66 -9.24
C GLY A 13 -5.63 -8.99 -8.51
N ALA A 14 -6.84 -9.45 -8.15
CA ALA A 14 -7.04 -10.70 -7.41
C ALA A 14 -6.56 -11.97 -8.16
N ARG A 15 -6.34 -11.87 -9.47
CA ARG A 15 -5.77 -12.94 -10.32
C ARG A 15 -4.28 -12.74 -10.62
N LEU A 16 -3.70 -11.63 -10.18
CA LEU A 16 -2.32 -11.25 -10.47
C LEU A 16 -1.50 -11.44 -9.19
N PRO A 17 -0.43 -12.24 -9.23
CA PRO A 17 0.39 -12.43 -8.06
C PRO A 17 1.31 -11.21 -7.84
N PRO A 18 1.88 -11.07 -6.64
CA PRO A 18 2.90 -10.06 -6.35
C PRO A 18 4.11 -10.18 -7.30
N VAL A 19 4.94 -9.14 -7.33
CA VAL A 19 6.12 -9.09 -8.22
C VAL A 19 7.10 -10.22 -7.91
N ASP A 20 7.22 -10.61 -6.64
CA ASP A 20 8.11 -11.70 -6.22
C ASP A 20 7.74 -13.06 -6.84
N GLU A 21 6.47 -13.31 -7.18
CA GLU A 21 6.04 -14.54 -7.86
C GLU A 21 6.38 -14.53 -9.36
N GLN A 22 6.60 -13.34 -9.95
CA GLN A 22 6.93 -13.17 -11.36
C GLN A 22 8.42 -13.37 -11.66
N VAL A 23 9.25 -13.52 -10.63
CA VAL A 23 10.68 -13.84 -10.78
C VAL A 23 10.83 -15.32 -11.13
N VAL A 24 11.52 -15.58 -12.25
CA VAL A 24 11.78 -16.93 -12.76
C VAL A 24 13.22 -17.39 -12.47
N SER A 25 14.16 -16.45 -12.35
CA SER A 25 15.53 -16.72 -11.87
C SER A 25 16.16 -15.45 -11.28
N MET A 26 17.18 -15.61 -10.45
CA MET A 26 17.93 -14.51 -9.87
C MET A 26 19.39 -14.88 -9.61
N LYS A 27 20.29 -13.89 -9.65
CA LYS A 27 21.69 -14.02 -9.22
C LYS A 27 21.90 -13.25 -7.92
N LEU A 28 22.36 -13.95 -6.89
CA LEU A 28 22.71 -13.37 -5.60
C LEU A 28 24.22 -13.31 -5.44
N VAL A 29 24.73 -12.16 -5.02
CA VAL A 29 26.10 -12.01 -4.54
C VAL A 29 26.08 -12.19 -3.03
N THR A 30 26.84 -13.19 -2.57
CA THR A 30 26.91 -13.60 -1.17
C THR A 30 28.38 -13.61 -0.72
N PRO A 31 28.68 -13.19 0.53
CA PRO A 31 30.05 -13.24 1.03
C PRO A 31 30.64 -14.65 1.11
N ALA A 32 29.83 -15.67 1.42
CA ALA A 32 30.32 -17.03 1.60
C ALA A 32 30.47 -17.82 0.30
N LYS A 33 29.53 -17.68 -0.64
CA LYS A 33 29.46 -18.51 -1.85
C LYS A 33 29.78 -17.76 -3.15
N GLY A 34 30.14 -16.48 -3.06
CA GLY A 34 30.32 -15.63 -4.24
C GLY A 34 28.98 -15.36 -4.93
N THR A 35 28.98 -15.33 -6.26
CA THR A 35 27.76 -15.19 -7.05
C THR A 35 27.11 -16.56 -7.28
N ILE A 36 25.91 -16.75 -6.77
CA ILE A 36 25.08 -17.93 -6.99
C ILE A 36 23.89 -17.58 -7.89
N GLU A 37 23.43 -18.56 -8.65
CA GLU A 37 22.25 -18.44 -9.51
C GLU A 37 21.17 -19.38 -8.97
N LEU A 38 19.96 -18.85 -8.85
CA LEU A 38 18.80 -19.52 -8.26
C LEU A 38 17.65 -19.50 -9.26
N SER A 39 16.95 -20.63 -9.37
CA SER A 39 15.71 -20.77 -10.13
C SER A 39 14.86 -21.91 -9.55
N LYS A 40 13.70 -22.17 -10.14
CA LYS A 40 12.88 -23.33 -9.79
C LYS A 40 13.63 -24.67 -10.04
N GLU A 41 14.54 -24.69 -11.01
CA GLU A 41 15.34 -25.85 -11.39
C GLU A 41 16.68 -25.91 -10.66
N LYS A 42 17.14 -24.78 -10.10
CA LYS A 42 18.46 -24.64 -9.47
C LYS A 42 18.32 -24.06 -8.06
N ASP A 43 18.46 -24.95 -7.07
CA ASP A 43 18.27 -24.65 -5.65
C ASP A 43 16.89 -24.03 -5.34
N PRO A 44 15.79 -24.77 -5.57
CA PRO A 44 14.43 -24.25 -5.45
C PRO A 44 14.10 -23.79 -4.03
N GLU A 45 14.63 -24.46 -3.00
CA GLU A 45 14.37 -24.09 -1.60
C GLU A 45 14.91 -22.69 -1.30
N LEU A 46 16.17 -22.42 -1.67
CA LEU A 46 16.75 -21.10 -1.49
C LEU A 46 16.12 -20.07 -2.43
N PHE A 47 15.76 -20.45 -3.66
CA PHE A 47 15.08 -19.57 -4.61
C PHE A 47 13.77 -19.01 -4.03
N TYR A 48 12.86 -19.86 -3.56
CA TYR A 48 11.58 -19.43 -2.99
C TYR A 48 11.73 -18.63 -1.69
N LEU A 49 12.82 -18.82 -0.95
CA LEU A 49 13.15 -18.02 0.22
C LEU A 49 13.74 -16.65 -0.17
N ALA A 50 14.60 -16.61 -1.19
CA ALA A 50 15.34 -15.44 -1.61
C ALA A 50 14.54 -14.43 -2.44
N ARG A 51 13.52 -14.86 -3.19
CA ARG A 51 12.69 -13.93 -3.99
C ARG A 51 12.09 -12.80 -3.15
N CYS A 52 11.85 -13.02 -1.86
CA CYS A 52 11.44 -12.00 -0.90
C CYS A 52 12.42 -12.03 0.30
N GLY A 53 13.70 -11.83 0.03
CA GLY A 53 14.78 -12.05 0.99
C GLY A 53 15.13 -10.84 1.86
N LEU A 54 14.50 -9.67 1.66
CA LEU A 54 14.80 -8.41 2.35
C LEU A 54 16.25 -7.94 2.23
N GLY A 55 16.98 -8.44 1.22
CA GLY A 55 18.42 -8.26 1.04
C GLY A 55 19.29 -9.02 2.05
N GLY A 56 18.69 -9.75 3.00
CA GLY A 56 19.42 -10.43 4.07
C GLY A 56 20.11 -11.72 3.63
N LEU A 57 19.70 -12.31 2.50
CA LEU A 57 20.28 -13.54 1.95
C LEU A 57 21.38 -13.30 0.91
N GLY A 58 21.60 -12.04 0.52
CA GLY A 58 22.52 -11.68 -0.55
C GLY A 58 22.09 -10.40 -1.25
N VAL A 59 23.02 -9.78 -1.97
CA VAL A 59 22.68 -8.67 -2.87
C VAL A 59 22.22 -9.24 -4.20
N VAL A 60 21.00 -8.93 -4.62
CA VAL A 60 20.49 -9.30 -5.95
C VAL A 60 21.26 -8.51 -7.01
N ALA A 61 22.11 -9.20 -7.76
CA ALA A 61 22.88 -8.62 -8.87
C ALA A 61 22.10 -8.65 -10.19
N GLU A 62 21.29 -9.69 -10.41
CA GLU A 62 20.48 -9.86 -11.61
C GLU A 62 19.17 -10.55 -11.27
N VAL A 63 18.09 -10.18 -11.95
CA VAL A 63 16.78 -10.82 -11.81
C VAL A 63 16.18 -10.99 -13.20
N THR A 64 15.67 -12.18 -13.49
CA THR A 64 14.86 -12.44 -14.68
C THR A 64 13.40 -12.52 -14.26
N ILE A 65 12.57 -11.69 -14.87
CA ILE A 65 11.14 -11.57 -14.58
C ILE A 65 10.38 -12.02 -15.83
N GLN A 66 9.33 -12.82 -15.64
CA GLN A 66 8.44 -13.18 -16.74
C GLN A 66 7.67 -11.94 -17.22
N CYS A 67 7.62 -11.75 -18.54
CA CYS A 67 6.85 -10.66 -19.15
C CYS A 67 5.59 -11.22 -19.82
N VAL A 68 4.60 -10.36 -19.96
CA VAL A 68 3.42 -10.60 -20.80
C VAL A 68 3.50 -9.70 -22.03
N ASP A 69 2.72 -10.04 -23.05
CA ASP A 69 2.57 -9.17 -24.22
C ASP A 69 2.04 -7.80 -23.80
N ARG A 70 2.57 -6.75 -24.46
CA ARG A 70 2.11 -5.39 -24.26
C ARG A 70 0.63 -5.30 -24.65
N HIS A 71 -0.17 -4.67 -23.80
CA HIS A 71 -1.61 -4.54 -24.04
C HIS A 71 -2.12 -3.20 -23.49
N GLU A 72 -3.24 -2.75 -24.03
CA GLU A 72 -3.94 -1.56 -23.57
C GLU A 72 -4.90 -1.91 -22.44
N LEU A 73 -5.03 -0.97 -21.50
CA LEU A 73 -6.04 -1.00 -20.45
C LEU A 73 -7.02 0.14 -20.65
N VAL A 74 -8.28 -0.14 -20.35
CA VAL A 74 -9.29 0.87 -20.05
C VAL A 74 -9.43 0.94 -18.53
N GLU A 75 -9.07 2.07 -17.94
CA GLU A 75 -9.31 2.42 -16.55
C GLU A 75 -10.65 3.15 -16.44
N HIS A 76 -11.44 2.78 -15.44
CA HIS A 76 -12.69 3.43 -15.07
C HIS A 76 -12.59 3.87 -13.61
N THR A 77 -12.71 5.16 -13.37
CA THR A 77 -12.78 5.73 -12.02
C THR A 77 -14.17 6.27 -11.77
N PHE A 78 -14.80 5.85 -10.67
CA PHE A 78 -16.15 6.27 -10.28
C PHE A 78 -16.34 6.22 -8.77
N ILE A 79 -17.40 6.87 -8.27
CA ILE A 79 -17.76 6.84 -6.85
C ILE A 79 -18.74 5.70 -6.55
N SER A 80 -18.51 5.05 -5.41
CA SER A 80 -19.43 4.10 -4.81
C SER A 80 -19.57 4.37 -3.31
N ASN A 81 -20.32 3.50 -2.63
CA ASN A 81 -20.44 3.45 -1.18
C ASN A 81 -20.26 2.02 -0.70
N ILE A 82 -20.14 1.84 0.62
CA ILE A 82 -19.84 0.53 1.19
C ILE A 82 -20.90 -0.54 0.90
N ASN A 83 -22.17 -0.16 0.83
CA ASN A 83 -23.27 -1.08 0.56
C ASN A 83 -23.20 -1.61 -0.88
N GLU A 84 -22.98 -0.72 -1.84
CA GLU A 84 -22.81 -1.10 -3.26
C GLU A 84 -21.51 -1.85 -3.52
N ILE A 85 -20.45 -1.54 -2.76
CA ILE A 85 -19.22 -2.32 -2.80
C ILE A 85 -19.48 -3.73 -2.30
N ARG A 86 -20.03 -3.92 -1.09
CA ARG A 86 -20.32 -5.25 -0.53
C ARG A 86 -21.14 -6.11 -1.47
N LYS A 87 -22.19 -5.55 -2.05
CA LYS A 87 -23.09 -6.26 -3.00
C LYS A 87 -22.36 -6.81 -4.22
N ASN A 88 -21.38 -6.06 -4.73
CA ASN A 88 -20.74 -6.32 -6.02
C ASN A 88 -19.26 -6.73 -5.89
N HIS A 89 -18.72 -6.82 -4.66
CA HIS A 89 -17.29 -6.99 -4.41
C HIS A 89 -16.74 -8.27 -5.04
N LYS A 90 -17.41 -9.40 -4.78
CA LYS A 90 -17.07 -10.70 -5.39
C LYS A 90 -17.01 -10.62 -6.91
N LYS A 91 -18.01 -9.98 -7.52
CA LYS A 91 -18.07 -9.77 -8.97
C LYS A 91 -16.86 -8.98 -9.46
N ARG A 92 -16.55 -7.85 -8.81
CA ARG A 92 -15.40 -7.00 -9.14
C ARG A 92 -14.07 -7.74 -9.05
N LEU A 93 -13.82 -8.49 -7.97
CA LEU A 93 -12.62 -9.32 -7.85
C LEU A 93 -12.51 -10.33 -8.98
N SER A 94 -13.63 -10.95 -9.39
CA SER A 94 -13.67 -12.00 -10.42
C SER A 94 -13.64 -11.50 -11.87
N GLU A 95 -14.19 -10.32 -12.16
CA GLU A 95 -14.34 -9.82 -13.53
C GLU A 95 -13.23 -8.85 -13.90
N ASN A 96 -12.79 -8.01 -12.95
CA ASN A 96 -11.80 -6.98 -13.24
C ASN A 96 -10.38 -7.53 -13.18
N LYS A 97 -9.53 -7.11 -14.12
CA LYS A 97 -8.10 -7.45 -14.09
C LYS A 97 -7.40 -6.73 -12.94
N HIS A 98 -7.73 -5.46 -12.75
CA HIS A 98 -7.24 -4.60 -11.68
C HIS A 98 -8.44 -3.94 -10.97
N VAL A 99 -8.42 -3.90 -9.65
CA VAL A 99 -9.42 -3.19 -8.85
C VAL A 99 -8.78 -2.63 -7.58
N LYS A 100 -8.97 -1.35 -7.32
CA LYS A 100 -8.57 -0.70 -6.07
C LYS A 100 -9.72 0.15 -5.54
N TYR A 101 -9.83 0.21 -4.22
CA TYR A 101 -10.75 1.12 -3.54
C TYR A 101 -9.95 2.15 -2.75
N LEU A 102 -10.38 3.40 -2.80
CA LEU A 102 -9.87 4.49 -1.99
C LEU A 102 -11.02 4.96 -1.08
N TRP A 103 -10.97 4.55 0.18
CA TRP A 103 -12.03 4.84 1.15
C TRP A 103 -11.76 6.19 1.80
N ILE A 104 -12.61 7.19 1.55
CA ILE A 104 -12.40 8.54 2.07
C ILE A 104 -12.93 8.61 3.51
N PRO A 105 -12.07 8.78 4.53
CA PRO A 105 -12.50 8.79 5.92
C PRO A 105 -13.51 9.91 6.21
N TYR A 106 -14.44 9.65 7.14
CA TYR A 106 -15.52 10.57 7.52
C TYR A 106 -16.55 10.89 6.43
N THR A 107 -16.59 10.10 5.37
CA THR A 107 -17.61 10.16 4.31
C THR A 107 -18.17 8.76 4.03
N ASP A 108 -19.27 8.67 3.27
CA ASP A 108 -19.74 7.39 2.70
C ASP A 108 -19.13 7.14 1.29
N THR A 109 -18.16 7.97 0.90
CA THR A 109 -17.61 7.99 -0.45
C THR A 109 -16.42 7.04 -0.57
N VAL A 110 -16.49 6.20 -1.60
CA VAL A 110 -15.40 5.31 -1.98
C VAL A 110 -15.08 5.51 -3.44
N VAL A 111 -13.85 5.91 -3.73
CA VAL A 111 -13.38 5.98 -5.12
C VAL A 111 -13.01 4.57 -5.55
N VAL A 112 -13.68 4.08 -6.59
CA VAL A 112 -13.42 2.78 -7.17
C VAL A 112 -12.68 2.98 -8.47
N VAL A 113 -11.52 2.35 -8.60
CA VAL A 113 -10.73 2.36 -9.84
C VAL A 113 -10.58 0.93 -10.33
N GLU A 114 -11.12 0.67 -11.51
CA GLU A 114 -11.12 -0.63 -12.16
C GLU A 114 -10.39 -0.52 -13.51
N SER A 115 -9.46 -1.43 -13.80
CA SER A 115 -8.75 -1.42 -15.08
C SER A 115 -8.81 -2.79 -15.74
N ASN A 116 -9.12 -2.80 -17.03
CA ASN A 116 -9.35 -4.02 -17.79
C ASN A 116 -8.72 -3.98 -19.20
N PRO A 117 -8.35 -5.13 -19.79
CA PRO A 117 -7.86 -5.18 -21.16
C PRO A 117 -8.89 -4.65 -22.16
N LEU A 118 -8.49 -3.70 -23.00
CA LEU A 118 -9.36 -3.09 -24.00
C LEU A 118 -9.93 -4.12 -24.99
N SER A 119 -9.19 -5.20 -25.29
CA SER A 119 -9.65 -6.27 -26.18
C SER A 119 -10.96 -6.95 -25.73
N LYS A 120 -11.25 -6.94 -24.43
CA LYS A 120 -12.47 -7.53 -23.84
C LYS A 120 -13.52 -6.49 -23.47
N TRP A 121 -13.17 -5.20 -23.51
CA TRP A 121 -14.00 -4.10 -23.02
C TRP A 121 -14.18 -3.05 -24.10
N LYS A 122 -15.44 -2.78 -24.47
CA LYS A 122 -15.73 -1.76 -25.49
C LYS A 122 -15.25 -0.40 -25.02
N THR A 123 -14.70 0.40 -25.95
CA THR A 123 -14.41 1.81 -25.72
C THR A 123 -15.65 2.51 -25.16
N PRO A 124 -15.59 3.02 -23.92
CA PRO A 124 -16.69 3.76 -23.32
C PRO A 124 -16.94 5.03 -24.14
N LYS A 125 -18.22 5.36 -24.37
CA LYS A 125 -18.60 6.61 -25.06
C LYS A 125 -18.69 7.81 -24.11
N THR A 126 -18.53 7.59 -22.82
CA THR A 126 -18.85 8.58 -21.78
C THR A 126 -17.59 9.34 -21.40
N LEU A 127 -17.56 10.62 -21.76
CA LEU A 127 -16.65 11.61 -21.17
C LEU A 127 -17.17 12.00 -19.78
N SER A 128 -16.30 12.57 -18.92
CA SER A 128 -16.72 13.14 -17.64
C SER A 128 -17.93 14.06 -17.86
N LYS A 129 -18.93 13.95 -16.98
CA LYS A 129 -20.13 14.80 -17.01
C LYS A 129 -19.79 16.26 -16.73
N TYR A 130 -18.70 16.50 -15.99
CA TYR A 130 -18.31 17.81 -15.49
C TYR A 130 -16.94 18.22 -16.03
N GLY A 131 -16.74 19.53 -16.18
CA GLY A 131 -15.44 20.10 -16.54
C GLY A 131 -14.45 20.04 -15.37
N GLN A 132 -13.15 20.21 -15.68
CA GLN A 132 -12.09 20.22 -14.65
C GLN A 132 -12.31 21.31 -13.60
N ASP A 133 -12.64 22.53 -14.02
CA ASP A 133 -12.90 23.66 -13.12
C ASP A 133 -14.07 23.36 -12.16
N GLU A 134 -15.14 22.74 -12.68
CA GLU A 134 -16.30 22.38 -11.88
C GLU A 134 -15.98 21.29 -10.84
N ALA A 135 -15.10 20.35 -11.20
CA ALA A 135 -14.59 19.34 -10.27
C ALA A 135 -13.77 19.98 -9.15
N LEU A 136 -12.93 20.96 -9.46
CA LEU A 136 -12.06 21.65 -8.50
C LEU A 136 -12.80 22.63 -7.57
N GLN A 137 -13.98 23.11 -7.97
CA GLN A 137 -14.68 24.21 -7.30
C GLN A 137 -14.79 24.06 -5.78
N HIS A 138 -15.21 22.90 -5.26
CA HIS A 138 -15.40 22.72 -3.81
C HIS A 138 -14.09 22.79 -3.03
N VAL A 139 -12.99 22.28 -3.61
CA VAL A 139 -11.67 22.30 -2.98
C VAL A 139 -11.10 23.72 -3.03
N LEU A 140 -11.31 24.42 -4.15
CA LEU A 140 -10.96 25.83 -4.30
C LEU A 140 -11.70 26.73 -3.30
N ASP A 141 -13.02 26.57 -3.18
CA ASP A 141 -13.84 27.34 -2.25
C ASP A 141 -13.38 27.12 -0.80
N LEU A 142 -13.16 25.85 -0.41
CA LEU A 142 -12.64 25.51 0.92
C LEU A 142 -11.27 26.13 1.17
N TYR A 143 -10.38 26.15 0.17
CA TYR A 143 -9.05 26.76 0.28
C TYR A 143 -9.13 28.28 0.48
N CYS A 144 -9.95 28.95 -0.33
CA CYS A 144 -10.21 30.39 -0.21
C CYS A 144 -10.79 30.78 1.16
N GLU A 145 -11.73 29.98 1.69
CA GLU A 145 -12.27 30.18 3.03
C GLU A 145 -11.24 29.91 4.14
N SER A 146 -10.47 28.82 4.00
CA SER A 146 -9.50 28.39 5.00
C SER A 146 -8.36 29.39 5.14
N ILE A 147 -7.85 29.97 4.05
CA ILE A 147 -6.80 30.99 4.14
C ILE A 147 -7.27 32.21 4.92
N LYS A 148 -8.50 32.70 4.68
CA LYS A 148 -9.03 33.86 5.45
C LYS A 148 -9.04 33.59 6.96
N LYS A 149 -9.24 32.33 7.36
CA LYS A 149 -9.22 31.90 8.77
C LYS A 149 -7.79 31.76 9.32
N TYR A 150 -6.92 31.01 8.63
CA TYR A 150 -5.62 30.62 9.17
C TYR A 150 -4.49 31.62 8.85
N ARG A 151 -4.64 32.42 7.81
CA ARG A 151 -3.65 33.37 7.30
C ARG A 151 -4.31 34.66 6.80
N PRO A 152 -4.95 35.44 7.69
CA PRO A 152 -5.73 36.63 7.31
C PRO A 152 -4.89 37.76 6.68
N GLU A 153 -3.58 37.75 6.88
CA GLU A 153 -2.64 38.75 6.35
C GLU A 153 -2.08 38.39 4.96
N GLU A 154 -2.32 37.17 4.46
CA GLU A 154 -1.82 36.71 3.16
C GLU A 154 -2.74 37.24 2.05
N THR A 155 -2.27 38.23 1.28
CA THR A 155 -2.99 38.72 0.09
C THR A 155 -2.83 37.72 -1.04
N ASN A 156 -3.91 37.00 -1.34
CA ASN A 156 -3.92 36.02 -2.40
C ASN A 156 -4.30 36.64 -3.75
N ASP A 157 -3.50 36.35 -4.77
CA ASP A 157 -3.87 36.56 -6.15
C ASP A 157 -4.82 35.44 -6.61
N GLU A 158 -6.09 35.78 -6.85
CA GLU A 158 -7.12 34.83 -7.32
C GLU A 158 -6.71 34.14 -8.62
N ALA A 159 -5.96 34.81 -9.49
CA ALA A 159 -5.46 34.23 -10.73
C ALA A 159 -4.45 33.12 -10.48
N THR A 160 -3.55 33.28 -9.49
CA THR A 160 -2.58 32.25 -9.11
C THR A 160 -3.28 31.03 -8.47
N ILE A 161 -4.31 31.23 -7.66
CA ILE A 161 -5.06 30.13 -7.01
C ILE A 161 -5.80 29.27 -8.03
N SER A 162 -6.42 29.91 -9.03
CA SER A 162 -7.19 29.22 -10.07
C SER A 162 -6.38 28.26 -10.95
N GLN A 163 -5.04 28.37 -10.93
CA GLN A 163 -4.14 27.50 -11.72
C GLN A 163 -3.67 26.25 -10.96
N LEU A 164 -3.99 26.15 -9.66
CA LEU A 164 -3.56 25.03 -8.84
C LEU A 164 -4.34 23.76 -9.19
N SER A 165 -3.62 22.65 -9.32
CA SER A 165 -4.21 21.32 -9.45
C SER A 165 -4.90 20.87 -8.15
N PHE A 166 -5.74 19.84 -8.25
CA PHE A 166 -6.38 19.22 -7.08
C PHE A 166 -5.36 18.83 -6.00
N THR A 167 -4.28 18.16 -6.40
CA THR A 167 -3.24 17.69 -5.47
C THR A 167 -2.55 18.86 -4.77
N GLU A 168 -2.24 19.94 -5.49
CA GLU A 168 -1.62 21.13 -4.92
C GLU A 168 -2.55 21.86 -3.94
N LEU A 169 -3.84 22.01 -4.29
CA LEU A 169 -4.84 22.61 -3.40
C LEU A 169 -5.01 21.80 -2.12
N ARG A 170 -5.06 20.48 -2.26
CA ARG A 170 -5.20 19.54 -1.14
C ARG A 170 -3.99 19.59 -0.22
N ASP A 171 -2.78 19.56 -0.77
CA ASP A 171 -1.54 19.69 0.01
C ASP A 171 -1.48 21.03 0.75
N LYS A 172 -1.86 22.12 0.09
CA LYS A 172 -1.94 23.46 0.71
C LYS A 172 -2.98 23.51 1.82
N LEU A 173 -4.18 22.95 1.61
CA LEU A 173 -5.23 22.85 2.62
C LEU A 173 -4.75 22.07 3.86
N LEU A 174 -4.12 20.92 3.65
CA LEU A 174 -3.58 20.10 4.74
C LEU A 174 -2.45 20.82 5.49
N SER A 175 -1.62 21.61 4.79
CA SER A 175 -0.53 22.35 5.43
C SER A 175 -0.98 23.43 6.43
N LEU A 176 -2.25 23.87 6.35
CA LEU A 176 -2.79 24.91 7.24
C LEU A 176 -2.94 24.42 8.68
N ASP A 177 -3.50 23.22 8.85
CA ASP A 177 -3.73 22.60 10.16
C ASP A 177 -3.91 21.07 10.03
N PRO A 178 -2.82 20.31 9.80
CA PRO A 178 -2.86 18.92 9.35
C PRO A 178 -3.40 17.93 10.39
N LEU A 179 -3.38 18.30 11.67
CA LEU A 179 -3.83 17.44 12.78
C LEU A 179 -5.20 17.85 13.33
N ASN A 180 -5.79 18.92 12.79
CA ASN A 180 -7.13 19.33 13.16
C ASN A 180 -8.17 18.46 12.45
N LYS A 181 -8.75 17.53 13.20
CA LYS A 181 -9.78 16.61 12.72
C LYS A 181 -10.92 17.31 11.97
N ASP A 182 -11.50 18.38 12.51
CA ASP A 182 -12.64 19.06 11.88
C ASP A 182 -12.24 19.73 10.55
N HIS A 183 -10.99 20.21 10.47
CA HIS A 183 -10.42 20.72 9.22
C HIS A 183 -10.21 19.59 8.21
N VAL A 184 -9.61 18.47 8.64
CA VAL A 184 -9.42 17.27 7.81
C VAL A 184 -10.73 16.70 7.29
N ILE A 185 -11.79 16.66 8.12
CA ILE A 185 -13.13 16.22 7.69
C ILE A 185 -13.65 17.08 6.54
N LYS A 186 -13.50 18.41 6.61
CA LYS A 186 -13.92 19.32 5.54
C LYS A 186 -13.13 19.08 4.25
N ILE A 187 -11.82 18.84 4.36
CA ILE A 187 -10.97 18.51 3.20
C ILE A 187 -11.44 17.21 2.56
N ASN A 188 -11.67 16.16 3.35
CA ASN A 188 -12.15 14.87 2.86
C ASN A 188 -13.53 14.99 2.18
N GLN A 189 -14.43 15.84 2.69
CA GLN A 189 -15.72 16.12 2.06
C GLN A 189 -15.57 16.86 0.72
N ALA A 190 -14.67 17.83 0.65
CA ALA A 190 -14.36 18.52 -0.61
C ALA A 190 -13.70 17.58 -1.64
N GLU A 191 -12.81 16.69 -1.19
CA GLU A 191 -12.21 15.63 -2.01
C GLU A 191 -13.27 14.64 -2.53
N ALA A 192 -14.23 14.25 -1.70
CA ALA A 192 -15.34 13.38 -2.13
C ALA A 192 -16.17 14.01 -3.25
N GLU A 193 -16.47 15.31 -3.16
CA GLU A 193 -17.17 16.03 -4.22
C GLU A 193 -16.31 16.25 -5.48
N TYR A 194 -14.99 16.41 -5.33
CA TYR A 194 -14.07 16.41 -6.47
C TYR A 194 -14.15 15.08 -7.23
N TRP A 195 -13.97 13.95 -6.55
CA TRP A 195 -13.96 12.63 -7.20
C TRP A 195 -15.30 12.27 -7.86
N LYS A 196 -16.42 12.67 -7.26
CA LYS A 196 -17.76 12.53 -7.85
C LYS A 196 -17.93 13.30 -9.15
N LYS A 197 -17.17 14.38 -9.33
CA LYS A 197 -17.15 15.17 -10.57
C LYS A 197 -16.03 14.77 -11.53
N SER A 198 -15.06 13.99 -11.07
CA SER A 198 -13.94 13.48 -11.86
C SER A 198 -14.13 12.04 -12.35
N GLU A 199 -15.33 11.47 -12.24
CA GLU A 199 -15.62 10.14 -12.78
C GLU A 199 -15.36 10.08 -14.29
N GLY A 200 -14.80 8.97 -14.76
CA GLY A 200 -14.51 8.84 -16.17
C GLY A 200 -13.61 7.67 -16.53
N TYR A 201 -13.23 7.66 -17.80
CA TYR A 201 -12.42 6.60 -18.39
C TYR A 201 -11.11 7.13 -18.94
N ARG A 202 -10.05 6.32 -18.80
CA ARG A 202 -8.75 6.55 -19.44
C ARG A 202 -8.37 5.29 -20.21
N ILE A 203 -7.83 5.46 -21.41
CA ILE A 203 -7.30 4.36 -22.22
C ILE A 203 -5.84 4.66 -22.49
N GLY A 204 -4.99 3.67 -22.31
CA GLY A 204 -3.57 3.78 -22.55
C GLY A 204 -2.89 2.43 -22.42
N TRP A 205 -1.58 2.41 -22.63
CA TRP A 205 -0.81 1.19 -22.44
C TRP A 205 -0.76 0.79 -20.97
N SER A 206 -0.65 -0.52 -20.71
CA SER A 206 -0.68 -1.03 -19.33
C SER A 206 0.36 -0.38 -18.40
N ASP A 207 1.53 -0.02 -18.91
CA ASP A 207 2.60 0.68 -18.19
C ASP A 207 2.26 2.15 -17.90
N GLU A 208 1.51 2.81 -18.79
CA GLU A 208 1.06 4.19 -18.61
C GLU A 208 -0.14 4.29 -17.64
N ILE A 209 -1.07 3.33 -17.72
CA ILE A 209 -2.28 3.31 -16.89
C ILE A 209 -1.98 2.89 -15.46
N LEU A 210 -1.10 1.90 -15.27
CA LEU A 210 -0.74 1.41 -13.94
C LEU A 210 0.37 2.24 -13.29
N GLY A 211 1.05 3.09 -14.07
CA GLY A 211 1.98 4.09 -13.56
C GLY A 211 1.24 5.10 -12.69
N PHE A 212 1.90 5.53 -11.61
CA PHE A 212 1.40 6.61 -10.76
C PHE A 212 2.56 7.51 -10.37
N ASP A 213 2.29 8.81 -10.30
CA ASP A 213 3.21 9.75 -9.70
C ASP A 213 3.06 9.68 -8.18
N CYS A 214 4.17 9.42 -7.49
CA CYS A 214 4.22 9.61 -6.05
C CYS A 214 4.00 11.10 -5.78
N GLY A 215 2.91 11.45 -5.09
CA GLY A 215 2.66 12.82 -4.64
C GLY A 215 3.68 13.29 -3.59
N GLY A 216 3.28 14.24 -2.75
CA GLY A 216 4.10 14.72 -1.64
C GLY A 216 4.57 13.59 -0.69
N GLN A 217 5.52 13.92 0.18
CA GLN A 217 6.00 12.96 1.17
C GLN A 217 4.86 12.53 2.10
N GLN A 218 4.83 11.23 2.42
CA GLN A 218 3.76 10.65 3.21
C GLN A 218 4.29 9.49 4.06
N TRP A 219 3.72 9.35 5.25
CA TRP A 219 3.82 8.12 6.03
C TRP A 219 2.77 7.14 5.55
N VAL A 220 3.16 5.87 5.41
CA VAL A 220 2.26 4.80 4.97
C VAL A 220 2.52 3.58 5.82
N SER A 221 1.45 3.00 6.37
CA SER A 221 1.47 1.66 6.95
C SER A 221 0.54 0.80 6.11
N GLU A 222 1.03 -0.33 5.61
CA GLU A 222 0.24 -1.23 4.78
C GLU A 222 0.28 -2.64 5.35
N THR A 223 -0.89 -3.26 5.45
CA THR A 223 -1.04 -4.63 5.95
C THR A 223 -1.64 -5.55 4.90
N CYS A 224 -1.23 -6.81 4.94
CA CYS A 224 -1.66 -7.88 4.07
C CYS A 224 -2.31 -9.00 4.89
N PHE A 225 -3.45 -9.51 4.45
CA PHE A 225 -4.09 -10.68 5.04
C PHE A 225 -4.89 -11.50 4.01
N PRO A 226 -5.10 -12.80 4.25
CA PRO A 226 -5.89 -13.65 3.37
C PRO A 226 -7.36 -13.20 3.33
N SER A 227 -7.94 -13.14 2.13
CA SER A 227 -9.36 -12.81 1.92
C SER A 227 -10.15 -13.99 1.32
N GLY A 228 -9.76 -15.22 1.68
CA GLY A 228 -10.34 -16.44 1.13
C GLY A 228 -9.84 -16.74 -0.28
N THR A 229 -10.69 -17.31 -1.13
CA THR A 229 -10.32 -17.68 -2.50
C THR A 229 -11.03 -16.81 -3.52
N LEU A 230 -10.52 -16.74 -4.74
CA LEU A 230 -11.17 -15.98 -5.81
C LEU A 230 -12.61 -16.43 -6.08
N SER A 231 -12.89 -17.74 -6.01
CA SER A 231 -14.22 -18.31 -6.24
C SER A 231 -15.17 -18.11 -5.05
N LYS A 232 -14.63 -17.99 -3.84
CA LYS A 232 -15.37 -17.76 -2.59
C LYS A 232 -14.62 -16.77 -1.70
N PRO A 233 -14.64 -15.45 -2.04
CA PRO A 233 -14.05 -14.43 -1.19
C PRO A 233 -14.72 -14.43 0.19
N SER A 234 -13.91 -14.25 1.23
CA SER A 234 -14.37 -14.33 2.62
C SER A 234 -15.18 -13.12 3.07
N MET A 235 -15.06 -11.99 2.36
CA MET A 235 -15.60 -10.67 2.71
C MET A 235 -14.94 -10.02 3.94
N ARG A 236 -13.99 -10.69 4.60
CA ARG A 236 -13.24 -10.18 5.76
C ARG A 236 -12.45 -8.90 5.43
N ASP A 237 -12.08 -8.72 4.17
CA ASP A 237 -11.43 -7.51 3.69
C ASP A 237 -12.32 -6.27 3.77
N LEU A 238 -13.62 -6.41 3.54
CA LEU A 238 -14.59 -5.31 3.75
C LEU A 238 -14.98 -5.15 5.21
N ASP A 239 -15.04 -6.25 5.97
CA ASP A 239 -15.27 -6.21 7.42
C ASP A 239 -14.15 -5.42 8.13
N TYR A 240 -12.89 -5.67 7.75
CA TYR A 240 -11.74 -4.92 8.23
C TYR A 240 -11.88 -3.42 7.96
N ILE A 241 -12.29 -3.03 6.74
CA ILE A 241 -12.45 -1.62 6.38
C ILE A 241 -13.54 -0.96 7.22
N GLU A 242 -14.67 -1.64 7.45
CA GLU A 242 -15.72 -1.10 8.32
C GLU A 242 -15.24 -0.85 9.73
N GLU A 243 -14.51 -1.80 10.29
CA GLU A 243 -13.97 -1.69 11.65
C GLU A 243 -12.89 -0.62 11.71
N LEU A 244 -12.05 -0.49 10.68
CA LEU A 244 -11.07 0.59 10.57
C LEU A 244 -11.74 1.97 10.48
N LEU A 245 -12.79 2.13 9.67
CA LEU A 245 -13.52 3.38 9.56
C LEU A 245 -14.25 3.73 10.88
N LYS A 246 -14.79 2.72 11.58
CA LYS A 246 -15.37 2.89 12.93
C LYS A 246 -14.29 3.29 13.94
N LEU A 247 -13.11 2.67 13.89
CA LEU A 247 -11.96 2.99 14.74
C LEU A 247 -11.51 4.45 14.54
N ILE A 248 -11.31 4.88 13.29
CA ILE A 248 -10.97 6.27 12.96
C ILE A 248 -11.98 7.26 13.55
N LYS A 249 -13.27 6.94 13.46
CA LYS A 249 -14.32 7.79 14.00
C LYS A 249 -14.31 7.83 15.54
N ASN A 250 -14.19 6.67 16.18
CA ASN A 250 -14.26 6.54 17.63
C ASN A 250 -13.05 7.14 18.34
N GLU A 251 -11.86 6.94 17.76
CA GLU A 251 -10.58 7.45 18.28
C GLU A 251 -10.25 8.84 17.75
N GLU A 252 -11.19 9.48 17.03
CA GLU A 252 -11.08 10.85 16.52
C GLU A 252 -9.82 11.14 15.66
N VAL A 253 -9.33 10.12 14.96
CA VAL A 253 -8.07 10.19 14.19
C VAL A 253 -8.20 11.19 13.02
N PRO A 254 -7.34 12.22 12.91
CA PRO A 254 -7.38 13.18 11.80
C PRO A 254 -6.83 12.56 10.49
N ALA A 255 -7.48 11.50 9.98
CA ALA A 255 -7.05 10.71 8.83
C ALA A 255 -7.28 11.46 7.50
N PRO A 256 -6.24 12.05 6.90
CA PRO A 256 -6.39 12.99 5.79
C PRO A 256 -6.31 12.32 4.43
N ALA A 257 -5.98 11.04 4.38
CA ALA A 257 -5.77 10.30 3.16
C ALA A 257 -6.86 9.24 2.98
N PRO A 258 -7.29 8.99 1.73
CA PRO A 258 -8.06 7.79 1.45
C PRO A 258 -7.30 6.55 1.92
N ILE A 259 -8.00 5.63 2.58
CA ILE A 259 -7.44 4.31 2.89
C ILE A 259 -7.39 3.54 1.59
N GLU A 260 -6.20 3.09 1.20
CA GLU A 260 -6.02 2.32 -0.02
C GLU A 260 -6.32 0.85 0.24
N GLN A 261 -7.14 0.23 -0.61
CA GLN A 261 -7.37 -1.20 -0.58
C GLN A 261 -7.15 -1.83 -1.95
N ARG A 262 -6.29 -2.85 -1.98
CA ARG A 262 -5.89 -3.60 -3.19
C ARG A 262 -5.92 -5.09 -2.93
N TRP A 263 -5.84 -5.89 -4.00
CA TRP A 263 -5.79 -7.35 -3.89
C TRP A 263 -4.73 -7.94 -4.78
N THR A 264 -4.22 -9.10 -4.39
CA THR A 264 -3.37 -9.95 -5.23
C THR A 264 -3.80 -11.40 -5.12
N ALA A 265 -3.36 -12.22 -6.08
CA ALA A 265 -3.26 -13.66 -5.87
C ALA A 265 -2.14 -13.97 -4.85
N ARG A 266 -2.05 -15.23 -4.44
CA ARG A 266 -0.98 -15.71 -3.55
C ARG A 266 0.41 -15.69 -4.20
N SER A 267 1.44 -15.73 -3.35
CA SER A 267 2.84 -15.96 -3.70
C SER A 267 3.33 -17.31 -3.17
N LYS A 268 4.28 -17.94 -3.86
CA LYS A 268 5.07 -19.09 -3.36
C LYS A 268 6.32 -18.66 -2.61
N SER A 269 6.69 -17.38 -2.66
CA SER A 269 7.86 -16.89 -1.93
C SER A 269 7.56 -16.93 -0.44
N LEU A 270 8.39 -17.64 0.32
CA LEU A 270 8.05 -18.04 1.68
C LEU A 270 7.94 -16.85 2.64
N MET A 271 8.71 -15.81 2.37
CA MET A 271 8.72 -14.55 3.13
C MET A 271 7.70 -13.53 2.60
N SER A 272 6.99 -13.77 1.49
CA SER A 272 5.99 -12.80 1.00
C SER A 272 4.82 -12.69 2.00
N PRO A 273 4.31 -11.48 2.32
CA PRO A 273 3.11 -11.34 3.15
C PRO A 273 1.89 -12.08 2.56
N ALA A 274 1.83 -12.17 1.23
CA ALA A 274 0.83 -12.92 0.48
C ALA A 274 1.22 -14.41 0.23
N SER A 275 2.12 -14.98 1.04
CA SER A 275 2.53 -16.39 0.89
C SER A 275 1.40 -17.34 1.29
N SER A 276 1.10 -18.32 0.43
CA SER A 276 0.16 -19.40 0.75
C SER A 276 0.46 -20.67 -0.05
N SER A 277 0.07 -21.81 0.49
CA SER A 277 0.00 -23.08 -0.24
C SER A 277 -1.31 -23.23 -1.05
N GLY A 278 -2.34 -22.43 -0.77
CA GLY A 278 -3.61 -22.45 -1.48
C GLY A 278 -3.49 -21.77 -2.85
N GLU A 279 -3.62 -22.54 -3.94
CA GLU A 279 -3.44 -22.05 -5.32
C GLU A 279 -4.37 -20.88 -5.69
N ASP A 280 -5.62 -20.91 -5.20
CA ASP A 280 -6.66 -19.92 -5.50
C ASP A 280 -6.81 -18.83 -4.42
N ASP A 281 -5.92 -18.82 -3.42
CA ASP A 281 -5.98 -17.85 -2.33
C ASP A 281 -5.71 -16.44 -2.85
N ILE A 282 -6.49 -15.50 -2.33
CA ILE A 282 -6.35 -14.07 -2.58
C ILE A 282 -6.03 -13.33 -1.29
N PHE A 283 -5.31 -12.23 -1.42
CA PHE A 283 -4.87 -11.41 -0.31
C PHE A 283 -5.39 -9.99 -0.49
N SER A 284 -5.83 -9.36 0.59
CA SER A 284 -6.15 -7.94 0.63
C SER A 284 -4.98 -7.18 1.23
N TRP A 285 -4.68 -6.03 0.64
CA TRP A 285 -3.65 -5.08 1.07
C TRP A 285 -4.35 -3.78 1.44
N ILE A 286 -4.21 -3.37 2.70
CA ILE A 286 -4.86 -2.17 3.24
C ILE A 286 -3.79 -1.20 3.72
N GLY A 287 -3.74 -0.03 3.11
CA GLY A 287 -2.81 1.05 3.39
C GLY A 287 -3.49 2.23 4.09
N ILE A 288 -3.01 2.58 5.28
CA ILE A 288 -3.33 3.84 5.95
C ILE A 288 -2.21 4.85 5.68
N ILE A 289 -2.57 6.10 5.43
CA ILE A 289 -1.64 7.12 4.97
C ILE A 289 -1.85 8.41 5.80
N MET A 290 -0.75 9.07 6.16
CA MET A 290 -0.75 10.45 6.65
C MET A 290 0.23 11.29 5.85
N TYR A 291 -0.24 12.41 5.30
CA TYR A 291 0.58 13.32 4.51
C TYR A 291 1.55 14.09 5.38
N LEU A 292 2.72 14.43 4.82
CA LEU A 292 3.68 15.35 5.40
C LEU A 292 3.74 16.63 4.55
N PRO A 293 2.67 17.45 4.55
CA PRO A 293 2.47 18.56 3.60
C PRO A 293 3.38 19.77 3.87
N THR A 294 4.15 19.73 4.95
CA THR A 294 4.94 20.85 5.47
C THR A 294 6.43 20.52 5.50
N THR A 295 7.26 21.56 5.41
CA THR A 295 8.70 21.48 5.64
C THR A 295 9.10 21.84 7.08
N ASP A 296 8.17 22.32 7.90
CA ASP A 296 8.41 22.68 9.29
C ASP A 296 8.77 21.42 10.12
N PRO A 297 9.97 21.34 10.72
CA PRO A 297 10.41 20.15 11.42
C PRO A 297 9.55 19.78 12.64
N ARG A 298 8.96 20.75 13.32
CA ARG A 298 8.14 20.51 14.52
C ARG A 298 6.79 19.91 14.12
N GLN A 299 6.10 20.53 13.17
CA GLN A 299 4.81 20.03 12.68
C GLN A 299 4.97 18.65 12.02
N ARG A 300 6.07 18.40 11.29
CA ARG A 300 6.39 17.06 10.76
C ARG A 300 6.59 16.02 11.85
N LYS A 301 7.22 16.41 12.97
CA LYS A 301 7.41 15.52 14.12
C LYS A 301 6.06 15.17 14.75
N GLU A 302 5.19 16.16 14.97
CA GLU A 302 3.84 15.96 15.52
C GLU A 302 3.01 15.03 14.60
N ILE A 303 3.01 15.25 13.28
CA ILE A 303 2.35 14.35 12.31
C ILE A 303 2.92 12.93 12.36
N THR A 304 4.23 12.81 12.52
CA THR A 304 4.88 11.49 12.61
C THR A 304 4.44 10.75 13.87
N GLU A 305 4.35 11.44 15.01
CA GLU A 305 3.87 10.86 16.27
C GLU A 305 2.41 10.39 16.11
N ASP A 306 1.52 11.24 15.60
CA ASP A 306 0.11 10.89 15.34
C ASP A 306 -0.05 9.71 14.38
N PHE A 307 0.78 9.63 13.33
CA PHE A 307 0.78 8.49 12.41
C PHE A 307 1.13 7.17 13.11
N PHE A 308 2.16 7.19 13.97
CA PHE A 308 2.53 6.00 14.71
C PHE A 308 1.48 5.62 15.75
N ASP A 309 0.76 6.58 16.32
CA ASP A 309 -0.35 6.34 17.24
C ASP A 309 -1.53 5.70 16.50
N TYR A 310 -1.91 6.24 15.34
CA TYR A 310 -2.91 5.65 14.46
C TYR A 310 -2.52 4.23 14.02
N ARG A 311 -1.26 4.01 13.60
CA ARG A 311 -0.77 2.66 13.27
C ARG A 311 -0.91 1.71 14.46
N ARG A 312 -0.49 2.11 15.66
CA ARG A 312 -0.59 1.28 16.88
C ARG A 312 -2.04 0.91 17.20
N LEU A 313 -2.99 1.85 17.03
CA LEU A 313 -4.42 1.57 17.19
C LEU A 313 -4.88 0.47 16.21
N THR A 314 -4.51 0.54 14.92
CA THR A 314 -4.88 -0.52 13.97
C THR A 314 -4.23 -1.87 14.34
N GLN A 315 -2.99 -1.84 14.83
CA GLN A 315 -2.25 -3.03 15.22
C GLN A 315 -2.91 -3.74 16.40
N SER A 316 -3.26 -3.01 17.45
CA SER A 316 -3.86 -3.58 18.66
C SER A 316 -5.30 -4.02 18.47
N MET A 317 -6.05 -3.35 17.59
CA MET A 317 -7.49 -3.57 17.46
C MET A 317 -7.87 -4.53 16.32
N LEU A 318 -7.07 -4.59 15.25
CA LEU A 318 -7.47 -5.30 14.02
C LEU A 318 -6.51 -6.42 13.62
N TRP A 319 -5.19 -6.25 13.79
CA TRP A 319 -4.26 -7.12 13.04
C TRP A 319 -4.30 -8.59 13.46
N ASP A 320 -4.50 -8.89 14.74
CA ASP A 320 -4.58 -10.28 15.20
C ASP A 320 -5.83 -11.01 14.70
N GLU A 321 -6.98 -10.35 14.77
CA GLU A 321 -8.26 -10.91 14.32
C GLU A 321 -8.23 -11.28 12.83
N TYR A 322 -7.63 -10.43 12.00
CA TYR A 322 -7.56 -10.66 10.56
C TYR A 322 -6.33 -11.42 10.11
N SER A 323 -5.43 -11.77 11.04
CA SER A 323 -4.11 -12.32 10.70
C SER A 323 -3.37 -11.42 9.70
N ALA A 324 -3.40 -10.12 9.95
CA ALA A 324 -2.78 -9.10 9.12
C ALA A 324 -1.30 -8.91 9.46
N TYR A 325 -0.47 -8.89 8.43
CA TYR A 325 0.97 -8.71 8.55
C TYR A 325 1.41 -7.55 7.69
N GLU A 326 2.36 -6.78 8.20
CA GLU A 326 2.85 -5.60 7.49
C GLU A 326 3.52 -5.96 6.17
N HIS A 327 3.34 -5.09 5.19
CA HIS A 327 4.16 -5.07 4.00
C HIS A 327 5.61 -4.72 4.40
N TRP A 328 6.59 -5.48 3.92
CA TRP A 328 7.98 -5.31 4.38
C TRP A 328 8.59 -3.95 4.10
N ALA A 329 8.19 -3.27 3.03
CA ALA A 329 8.64 -1.89 2.77
C ALA A 329 8.09 -0.86 3.79
N LYS A 330 7.13 -1.24 4.62
CA LYS A 330 6.43 -0.39 5.59
C LYS A 330 6.60 -0.88 7.03
N ILE A 331 7.33 -1.98 7.24
CA ILE A 331 7.54 -2.53 8.58
C ILE A 331 8.44 -1.59 9.38
N GLU A 332 8.06 -1.37 10.63
CA GLU A 332 8.77 -0.48 11.53
C GLU A 332 9.25 -1.26 12.74
N VAL A 333 10.44 -0.92 13.23
CA VAL A 333 11.03 -1.61 14.37
C VAL A 333 10.73 -0.84 15.65
N PRO A 334 9.99 -1.44 16.60
CA PRO A 334 9.68 -0.80 17.86
C PRO A 334 10.94 -0.39 18.63
N LYS A 335 10.85 0.74 19.33
CA LYS A 335 11.91 1.20 20.25
C LYS A 335 11.85 0.45 21.58
N ASN A 336 10.65 0.08 22.02
CA ASN A 336 10.43 -0.68 23.24
C ASN A 336 10.87 -2.15 23.03
N LYS A 337 11.57 -2.72 24.02
CA LYS A 337 12.06 -4.10 23.97
C LYS A 337 10.94 -5.14 24.02
N GLU A 338 9.87 -4.87 24.76
CA GLU A 338 8.71 -5.76 24.89
C GLU A 338 7.95 -5.81 23.56
N GLU A 339 7.62 -4.64 22.99
CA GLU A 339 7.02 -4.53 21.65
C GLU A 339 7.89 -5.18 20.55
N LEU A 340 9.22 -5.07 20.67
CA LEU A 340 10.14 -5.75 19.75
C LEU A 340 10.05 -7.27 19.87
N ALA A 341 9.96 -7.81 21.10
CA ALA A 341 9.82 -9.24 21.32
C ALA A 341 8.46 -9.75 20.80
N GLU A 342 7.39 -8.98 20.98
CA GLU A 342 6.07 -9.27 20.41
C GLU A 342 6.10 -9.28 18.88
N LEU A 343 6.75 -8.29 18.26
CA LEU A 343 6.94 -8.25 16.81
C LEU A 343 7.72 -9.48 16.32
N GLN A 344 8.84 -9.83 16.97
CA GLN A 344 9.64 -11.00 16.61
C GLN A 344 8.83 -12.31 16.72
N ALA A 345 8.04 -12.46 17.78
CA ALA A 345 7.15 -13.60 17.96
C ALA A 345 6.07 -13.66 16.87
N ARG A 346 5.46 -12.51 16.55
CA ARG A 346 4.48 -12.37 15.47
C ARG A 346 5.07 -12.77 14.11
N LEU A 347 6.25 -12.29 13.77
CA LEU A 347 6.92 -12.63 12.50
C LEU A 347 7.26 -14.12 12.43
N ARG A 348 7.78 -14.70 13.52
CA ARG A 348 8.11 -16.13 13.61
C ARG A 348 6.88 -17.04 13.51
N LYS A 349 5.71 -16.55 13.95
CA LYS A 349 4.42 -17.27 13.79
C LYS A 349 3.99 -17.38 12.33
N ARG A 350 4.32 -16.39 11.49
CA ARG A 350 3.86 -16.31 10.10
C ARG A 350 4.87 -16.78 9.06
N PHE A 351 6.12 -16.41 9.26
CA PHE A 351 7.19 -16.59 8.28
C PHE A 351 8.19 -17.65 8.78
N PRO A 352 8.89 -18.37 7.88
CA PRO A 352 9.85 -19.39 8.26
C PRO A 352 11.18 -18.77 8.74
N VAL A 353 11.12 -17.99 9.83
CA VAL A 353 12.23 -17.20 10.37
C VAL A 353 13.46 -18.06 10.67
N ASP A 354 13.28 -19.31 11.11
CA ASP A 354 14.41 -20.21 11.37
C ASP A 354 15.14 -20.63 10.10
N ALA A 355 14.40 -21.00 9.05
CA ALA A 355 14.98 -21.35 7.77
C ALA A 355 15.65 -20.11 7.14
N TYR A 356 15.02 -18.95 7.22
CA TYR A 356 15.58 -17.68 6.81
C TYR A 356 16.89 -17.37 7.53
N ASN A 357 16.91 -17.44 8.87
CA ASN A 357 18.11 -17.18 9.65
C ASN A 357 19.21 -18.22 9.43
N LYS A 358 18.87 -19.49 9.19
CA LYS A 358 19.83 -20.52 8.81
C LYS A 358 20.48 -20.16 7.47
N ALA A 359 19.69 -19.83 6.46
CA ALA A 359 20.20 -19.41 5.15
C ALA A 359 21.07 -18.15 5.25
N ARG A 360 20.67 -17.16 6.08
CA ARG A 360 21.49 -15.97 6.34
C ARG A 360 22.87 -16.32 6.89
N ARG A 361 22.95 -17.24 7.86
CA ARG A 361 24.25 -17.69 8.43
C ARG A 361 25.12 -18.41 7.39
N GLU A 362 24.51 -19.21 6.52
CA GLU A 362 25.24 -19.97 5.50
C GLU A 362 25.76 -19.07 4.35
N LEU A 363 25.02 -18.02 3.99
CA LEU A 363 25.35 -17.14 2.86
C LEU A 363 26.21 -15.94 3.27
N ASP A 364 26.06 -15.47 4.51
CA ASP A 364 26.78 -14.34 5.07
C ASP A 364 27.15 -14.58 6.55
N PRO A 365 28.12 -15.47 6.84
CA PRO A 365 28.51 -15.85 8.20
C PRO A 365 29.08 -14.68 9.02
N ASN A 366 29.62 -13.66 8.34
CA ASN A 366 30.21 -12.48 8.97
C ASN A 366 29.23 -11.30 9.05
N ARG A 367 27.96 -11.49 8.63
CA ARG A 367 26.90 -10.46 8.64
C ARG A 367 27.28 -9.17 7.91
N ILE A 368 28.08 -9.27 6.85
CA ILE A 368 28.56 -8.14 6.04
C ILE A 368 27.39 -7.39 5.37
N LEU A 369 26.35 -8.12 4.96
CA LEU A 369 25.16 -7.60 4.29
C LEU A 369 24.02 -7.27 5.26
N SER A 370 24.26 -7.32 6.57
CA SER A 370 23.23 -7.06 7.58
C SER A 370 23.11 -5.58 7.96
N ASN A 371 21.95 -5.21 8.50
CA ASN A 371 21.69 -3.89 9.04
C ASN A 371 20.91 -3.98 10.36
N GLY A 372 20.81 -2.86 11.08
CA GLY A 372 20.14 -2.80 12.38
C GLY A 372 18.65 -3.17 12.36
N MET A 373 17.97 -3.04 11.23
CA MET A 373 16.58 -3.47 11.08
C MET A 373 16.51 -5.00 10.96
N LEU A 374 17.28 -5.61 10.05
CA LEU A 374 17.32 -7.06 9.87
C LEU A 374 17.75 -7.82 11.13
N GLU A 375 18.74 -7.31 11.86
CA GLU A 375 19.17 -7.93 13.12
C GLU A 375 18.10 -7.86 14.21
N LYS A 376 17.26 -6.82 14.20
CA LYS A 376 16.15 -6.69 15.16
C LYS A 376 14.94 -7.52 14.75
N LEU A 377 14.59 -7.56 13.47
CA LEU A 377 13.45 -8.36 12.99
C LEU A 377 13.74 -9.86 13.05
N PHE A 378 14.96 -10.26 12.67
CA PHE A 378 15.39 -11.65 12.59
C PHE A 378 16.73 -11.83 13.31
N PRO A 379 16.73 -11.81 14.66
CA PRO A 379 17.95 -12.00 15.42
C PRO A 379 18.50 -13.41 15.17
N GLN A 380 19.77 -13.49 14.80
CA GLN A 380 20.49 -14.77 14.78
C GLN A 380 20.96 -15.06 16.21
N GLN A 381 20.51 -16.18 16.79
CA GLN A 381 21.05 -16.65 18.06
C GLN A 381 22.57 -16.83 17.89
N LEU A 382 23.35 -16.23 18.81
CA LEU A 382 24.74 -16.63 18.99
C LEU A 382 24.67 -18.08 19.46
N GLU A 383 25.05 -19.03 18.60
CA GLU A 383 25.41 -20.35 19.10
C GLU A 383 26.52 -20.10 20.12
N ALA A 384 26.25 -20.42 21.39
CA ALA A 384 27.29 -20.46 22.40
C ALA A 384 28.34 -21.43 21.86
N SER A 385 29.50 -20.91 21.49
CA SER A 385 30.64 -21.71 21.09
C SER A 385 30.93 -22.69 22.24
N LEU A 386 30.58 -23.96 22.01
CA LEU A 386 30.95 -25.10 22.85
C LEU A 386 32.44 -25.40 22.73
#